data_AF-A0A9W7B6P5-F1
#
_entry.id   AF-A0A9W7B6P5-F1
#
_cell.length_a   1.000
_cell.length_b   1.000
_cell.length_c   1.000
_cell.angle_alpha   90.00
_cell.angle_beta   90.00
_cell.angle_gamma   90.00
#
_symmetry.space_group_name_H-M   'P 1'
#
loop_
_entity.id
_entity.type
_entity.pdbx_description
1 polymer ?
#
loop_
_entity_poly.entity_id
_entity_poly.type
_entity_poly.pdbx_seq_one_letter_code
_entity_poly.pdbx_strand_id
1 'polypeptide(L)'
;MTSCLFIFSTGDLLSQTLEQIVDGDEFRILIKNLYHNQTLSFPTSKPLFRLPSSGFTLDFSRTFNMVAFGVLGTSYLHVWWNRLEPLSKILYPVKTFGIHGHNMLKVITDQCIGAVGFMAIFFGVNGASVGLSNNLNPSDQSDPIQNQLERMILGGASQISMFLLPQMVNYHWRFWPFFHFWNFSRNTLHERAIWQNIANVFWSALLSAIAEDNKRNEIAAKIEPEGRK
;
A
#
# COMPACT_ATOMS: atom_id res chain seq x y z
N MET A 1 11.02 -16.98 6.44
CA MET A 1 9.68 -17.08 5.82
C MET A 1 8.55 -16.95 6.84
N THR A 2 8.59 -17.64 7.97
CA THR A 2 7.53 -17.62 9.00
C THR A 2 7.21 -16.21 9.52
N SER A 3 8.24 -15.37 9.70
CA SER A 3 8.06 -13.97 10.12
C SER A 3 7.31 -13.11 9.09
N CYS A 4 7.44 -13.41 7.79
CA CYS A 4 6.76 -12.68 6.73
C CYS A 4 5.25 -12.98 6.74
N LEU A 5 4.89 -14.26 6.86
CA LEU A 5 3.48 -14.67 6.98
C LEU A 5 2.81 -13.92 8.15
N PHE A 6 3.49 -13.84 9.30
CA PHE A 6 2.97 -13.15 10.48
C PHE A 6 2.83 -11.64 10.25
N ILE A 7 3.83 -10.96 9.69
CA ILE A 7 3.77 -9.50 9.53
C ILE A 7 2.71 -9.08 8.50
N PHE A 8 2.57 -9.79 7.38
CA PHE A 8 1.57 -9.43 6.36
C PHE A 8 0.15 -9.81 6.75
N SER A 9 -0.06 -10.94 7.42
CA SER A 9 -1.39 -11.29 7.95
C SER A 9 -1.80 -10.39 9.11
N THR A 10 -0.88 -10.08 10.04
CA THR A 10 -1.15 -9.17 11.15
C THR A 10 -1.30 -7.73 10.66
N GLY A 11 -0.51 -7.32 9.67
CA GLY A 11 -0.58 -5.98 9.07
C GLY A 11 -1.88 -5.75 8.30
N ASP A 12 -2.33 -6.73 7.51
CA ASP A 12 -3.62 -6.66 6.83
C ASP A 12 -4.79 -6.75 7.82
N LEU A 13 -4.72 -7.65 8.80
CA LEU A 13 -5.71 -7.73 9.88
C LEU A 13 -5.78 -6.41 10.65
N LEU A 14 -4.64 -5.81 10.98
CA LEU A 14 -4.57 -4.50 11.64
C LEU A 14 -5.14 -3.41 10.74
N SER A 15 -4.85 -3.42 9.43
CA SER A 15 -5.43 -2.47 8.48
C SER A 15 -6.95 -2.59 8.40
N GLN A 16 -7.49 -3.81 8.30
CA GLN A 16 -8.94 -4.05 8.26
C GLN A 16 -9.60 -3.68 9.61
N THR A 17 -8.93 -3.97 10.73
CA THR A 17 -9.40 -3.57 12.06
C THR A 17 -9.38 -2.04 12.21
N LEU A 18 -8.32 -1.37 11.75
CA LEU A 18 -8.22 0.08 11.78
C LEU A 18 -9.23 0.74 10.85
N GLU A 19 -9.46 0.20 9.64
CA GLU A 19 -10.53 0.65 8.75
C GLU A 19 -11.89 0.58 9.47
N GLN A 20 -12.18 -0.52 10.17
CA GLN A 20 -13.41 -0.66 10.92
C GLN A 20 -13.51 0.28 12.14
N ILE A 21 -12.40 0.51 12.86
CA ILE A 21 -12.35 1.45 13.99
C ILE A 21 -12.51 2.89 13.51
N VAL A 22 -11.86 3.25 12.40
CA VAL A 22 -11.94 4.57 11.76
C VAL A 22 -13.33 4.82 11.18
N ASP A 23 -13.99 3.78 10.66
CA ASP A 23 -15.39 3.84 10.26
C ASP A 23 -16.36 3.86 11.44
N GLY A 24 -15.92 3.41 12.62
CA GLY A 24 -16.65 3.55 13.87
C GLY A 24 -16.86 5.01 14.26
N ASP A 25 -18.08 5.33 14.70
CA ASP A 25 -18.48 6.68 15.10
C ASP A 25 -17.57 7.30 16.18
N GLU A 26 -16.86 6.50 16.98
CA GLU A 26 -15.99 7.01 18.05
C GLU A 26 -14.74 7.74 17.54
N PHE A 27 -14.03 7.23 16.53
CA PHE A 27 -12.89 7.94 15.95
C PHE A 27 -13.37 9.18 15.19
N ARG A 28 -14.55 9.09 14.55
CA ARG A 28 -15.23 10.24 13.95
C ARG A 28 -15.58 11.30 15.00
N ILE A 29 -16.08 10.92 16.18
CA ILE A 29 -16.37 11.83 17.30
C ILE A 29 -15.07 12.41 17.88
N LEU A 30 -13.99 11.63 17.98
CA LEU A 30 -12.69 12.10 18.47
C LEU A 30 -12.09 13.15 17.52
N ILE A 31 -12.02 12.86 16.22
CA ILE A 31 -11.57 13.82 15.19
C ILE A 31 -12.48 15.04 15.17
N LYS A 32 -13.81 14.85 15.23
CA LYS A 32 -14.77 15.95 15.25
C LYS A 32 -14.60 16.81 16.50
N ASN A 33 -14.38 16.24 17.68
CA ASN A 33 -14.13 16.99 18.91
C ASN A 33 -12.76 17.71 18.89
N LEU A 34 -11.75 17.11 18.25
CA LEU A 34 -10.45 17.75 18.03
C LEU A 34 -10.56 18.96 17.09
N TYR A 35 -11.44 18.89 16.07
CA TYR A 35 -11.70 20.01 15.14
C TYR A 35 -12.76 21.01 15.66
N HIS A 36 -13.70 20.59 16.51
CA HIS A 36 -14.79 21.46 16.99
C HIS A 36 -14.33 22.48 18.05
N ASN A 37 -13.12 22.34 18.59
CA ASN A 37 -12.45 23.40 19.34
C ASN A 37 -11.97 24.57 18.46
N GLN A 38 -12.14 24.50 17.14
CA GLN A 38 -12.06 25.64 16.22
C GLN A 38 -13.47 26.00 15.72
N THR A 39 -14.15 26.80 16.55
CA THR A 39 -15.34 27.63 16.30
C THR A 39 -15.99 27.59 14.90
N LEU A 40 -17.11 26.88 14.76
CA LEU A 40 -18.30 27.35 14.04
C LEU A 40 -19.51 26.48 14.43
N SER A 41 -20.52 27.10 15.04
CA SER A 41 -21.76 26.46 15.48
C SER A 41 -22.71 26.23 14.31
N PHE A 42 -22.90 24.97 13.91
CA PHE A 42 -23.98 24.57 12.99
C PHE A 42 -25.17 23.97 13.76
N PRO A 43 -26.42 24.25 13.33
CA PRO A 43 -27.61 23.81 14.03
C PRO A 43 -27.81 22.29 13.92
N THR A 44 -28.03 21.69 15.08
CA THR A 44 -28.21 20.28 15.35
C THR A 44 -29.61 19.79 14.93
N SER A 45 -29.75 19.31 13.70
CA SER A 45 -30.85 18.42 13.31
C SER A 45 -30.34 16.99 13.18
N LYS A 46 -30.68 16.18 14.20
CA LYS A 46 -30.52 14.73 14.40
C LYS A 46 -30.02 13.90 13.21
N PRO A 47 -28.85 13.23 13.30
CA PRO A 47 -28.59 12.06 12.49
C PRO A 47 -29.17 10.84 13.22
N LEU A 48 -30.31 10.32 12.76
CA LEU A 48 -30.68 8.93 13.05
C LEU A 48 -29.96 8.04 12.03
N PHE A 49 -28.63 8.04 12.08
CA PHE A 49 -27.82 7.10 11.31
C PHE A 49 -27.74 5.82 12.14
N ARG A 50 -28.56 4.83 11.81
CA ARG A 50 -28.33 3.46 12.31
C ARG A 50 -27.01 3.01 11.69
N LEU A 51 -25.95 2.97 12.48
CA LEU A 51 -24.76 2.19 12.15
C LEU A 51 -25.23 0.78 11.79
N PRO A 52 -24.93 0.26 10.58
CA PRO A 52 -25.14 -1.14 10.32
C PRO A 52 -24.30 -1.91 11.34
N SER A 53 -24.96 -2.63 12.25
CA SER A 53 -24.33 -3.55 13.20
C SER A 53 -23.83 -4.82 12.49
N SER A 54 -23.39 -4.70 11.24
CA SER A 54 -22.76 -5.80 10.53
C SER A 54 -21.46 -6.08 11.25
N GLY A 55 -21.43 -7.20 11.98
CA GLY A 55 -20.22 -7.70 12.61
C GLY A 55 -19.06 -7.70 11.61
N PHE A 56 -17.84 -7.52 12.13
CA PHE A 56 -16.63 -7.62 11.34
C PHE A 56 -16.69 -8.86 10.43
N THR A 57 -16.67 -8.64 9.12
CA THR A 57 -16.58 -9.72 8.13
C THR A 57 -15.22 -9.58 7.49
N LEU A 58 -14.32 -10.52 7.80
CA LEU A 58 -12.97 -10.55 7.25
C LEU A 58 -13.04 -10.81 5.73
N ASP A 59 -12.43 -9.93 4.92
CA ASP A 59 -12.29 -10.17 3.49
C ASP A 59 -11.11 -11.14 3.27
N PHE A 60 -11.43 -12.45 3.30
CA PHE A 60 -10.44 -13.51 3.11
C PHE A 60 -9.70 -13.43 1.78
N SER A 61 -10.35 -12.91 0.72
CA SER A 61 -9.71 -12.78 -0.60
C SER A 61 -8.63 -11.70 -0.55
N ARG A 62 -8.96 -10.53 0.00
CA ARG A 62 -8.00 -9.45 0.24
C ARG A 62 -6.86 -9.91 1.15
N THR A 63 -7.16 -10.55 2.27
CA THR A 63 -6.14 -11.04 3.20
C THR A 63 -5.22 -12.06 2.54
N PHE A 64 -5.77 -13.01 1.79
CA PHE A 64 -4.97 -14.00 1.07
C PHE A 64 -4.04 -13.34 0.06
N ASN A 65 -4.53 -12.36 -0.71
CA ASN A 65 -3.72 -11.61 -1.67
C ASN A 65 -2.58 -10.85 -0.98
N MET A 66 -2.85 -10.20 0.14
CA MET A 66 -1.83 -9.46 0.89
C MET A 66 -0.79 -10.39 1.51
N VAL A 67 -1.20 -11.58 1.97
CA VAL A 67 -0.28 -12.62 2.44
C VAL A 67 0.58 -13.16 1.29
N ALA A 68 -0.03 -13.49 0.14
CA ALA A 68 0.66 -13.99 -1.04
C ALA A 68 1.68 -12.96 -1.55
N PHE A 69 1.26 -11.70 -1.67
CA PHE A 69 2.14 -10.59 -1.99
C PHE A 69 3.26 -10.45 -0.97
N GLY A 70 2.95 -10.51 0.33
CA GLY A 70 3.93 -10.40 1.39
C GLY A 70 5.04 -11.45 1.31
N VAL A 71 4.66 -12.70 1.03
CA VAL A 71 5.62 -13.81 0.85
C VAL A 71 6.50 -13.59 -0.37
N LEU A 72 5.89 -13.29 -1.52
CA LEU A 72 6.61 -13.12 -2.79
C LEU A 72 7.50 -11.87 -2.77
N GLY A 73 6.94 -10.76 -2.30
CA GLY A 73 7.62 -9.48 -2.15
C GLY A 73 8.80 -9.57 -1.19
N THR A 74 8.64 -10.20 -0.02
CA THR A 74 9.77 -10.34 0.91
C THR A 74 10.85 -11.27 0.36
N SER A 75 10.46 -12.37 -0.30
CA SER A 75 11.42 -13.28 -0.93
C SER A 75 12.22 -12.57 -2.02
N TYR A 76 11.54 -11.76 -2.84
CA TYR A 76 12.18 -10.91 -3.85
C TYR A 76 13.17 -9.93 -3.21
N LEU A 77 12.79 -9.21 -2.17
CA LEU A 77 13.66 -8.24 -1.49
C LEU A 77 14.92 -8.88 -0.92
N HIS A 78 14.81 -10.08 -0.32
CA HIS A 78 15.98 -10.82 0.15
C HIS A 78 16.94 -11.16 -0.98
N VAL A 79 16.43 -11.68 -2.09
CA VAL A 79 17.26 -12.00 -3.26
C VAL A 79 17.88 -10.73 -3.83
N TRP A 80 17.08 -9.67 -4.00
CA TRP A 80 17.51 -8.40 -4.55
C TRP A 80 18.60 -7.75 -3.72
N TRP A 81 18.41 -7.54 -2.42
CA TRP A 81 19.42 -6.89 -1.58
C TRP A 81 20.68 -7.74 -1.41
N ASN A 82 20.55 -9.07 -1.36
CA ASN A 82 21.72 -9.95 -1.35
C ASN A 82 22.56 -9.85 -2.64
N ARG A 83 21.94 -9.48 -3.77
CA ARG A 83 22.65 -9.20 -5.03
C ARG A 83 23.14 -7.75 -5.12
N LEU A 84 22.36 -6.79 -4.62
CA LEU A 84 22.69 -5.37 -4.64
C LEU A 84 23.93 -5.07 -3.79
N GLU A 85 24.08 -5.74 -2.64
CA GLU A 85 25.20 -5.51 -1.71
C GLU A 85 26.58 -5.78 -2.36
N PRO A 86 26.87 -6.96 -2.97
CA PRO A 86 28.13 -7.17 -3.69
C PRO A 86 28.22 -6.32 -4.97
N LEU A 87 27.13 -6.16 -5.72
CA LEU A 87 27.12 -5.39 -6.96
C LEU A 87 27.51 -3.92 -6.71
N SER A 88 26.95 -3.30 -5.69
CA SER A 88 27.25 -1.91 -5.32
C SER A 88 28.69 -1.71 -4.84
N LYS A 89 29.33 -2.72 -4.26
CA LYS A 89 30.76 -2.64 -3.88
C LYS A 89 31.66 -2.58 -5.12
N ILE A 90 31.24 -3.23 -6.21
CA ILE A 90 31.93 -3.24 -7.49
C ILE A 90 31.65 -1.94 -8.24
N LEU A 91 30.38 -1.57 -8.39
CA LEU A 91 29.96 -0.40 -9.18
C LEU A 91 30.26 0.93 -8.49
N TYR A 92 30.13 0.99 -7.17
CA TYR A 92 30.22 2.22 -6.38
C TYR A 92 31.18 2.05 -5.19
N PRO A 93 32.51 1.89 -5.41
CA PRO A 93 33.44 1.60 -4.32
C PRO A 93 33.46 2.69 -3.25
N VAL A 94 33.45 2.30 -1.97
CA VAL A 94 33.48 3.23 -0.83
C VAL A 94 34.73 4.13 -0.85
N LYS A 95 35.85 3.63 -1.37
CA LYS A 95 37.09 4.41 -1.53
C LYS A 95 36.90 5.64 -2.44
N THR A 96 36.04 5.53 -3.45
CA THR A 96 35.81 6.58 -4.44
C THR A 96 34.67 7.51 -4.03
N PHE A 97 33.57 6.96 -3.51
CA PHE A 97 32.34 7.72 -3.25
C PHE A 97 32.11 8.04 -1.77
N GLY A 98 32.96 7.54 -0.87
CA GLY A 98 32.69 7.56 0.57
C GLY A 98 31.52 6.65 0.96
N ILE A 99 31.31 6.49 2.28
CA ILE A 99 30.25 5.61 2.78
C ILE A 99 28.85 6.14 2.46
N HIS A 100 28.65 7.46 2.54
CA HIS A 100 27.36 8.10 2.24
C HIS A 100 27.05 8.07 0.75
N GLY A 101 28.03 8.34 -0.13
CA GLY A 101 27.84 8.24 -1.58
C GLY A 101 27.54 6.81 -2.02
N HIS A 102 28.25 5.82 -1.47
CA HIS A 102 27.96 4.41 -1.70
C HIS A 102 26.52 4.03 -1.33
N ASN A 103 26.04 4.45 -0.15
CA ASN A 103 24.67 4.17 0.29
C ASN A 103 23.63 4.92 -0.55
N MET A 104 23.90 6.16 -0.95
CA MET A 104 22.98 6.92 -1.82
C MET A 104 22.83 6.25 -3.19
N LEU A 105 23.94 5.78 -3.78
CA LEU A 105 23.90 5.08 -5.07
C LEU A 105 23.20 3.72 -4.97
N LYS A 106 23.30 3.02 -3.83
CA LYS A 106 22.45 1.86 -3.53
C LYS A 106 20.98 2.23 -3.54
N VAL A 107 20.59 3.30 -2.85
CA VAL A 107 19.18 3.77 -2.82
C VAL A 107 18.70 4.09 -4.23
N ILE A 108 19.47 4.82 -5.03
CA ILE A 108 19.08 5.14 -6.41
C ILE A 108 18.86 3.86 -7.21
N THR A 109 19.80 2.92 -7.14
CA THR A 109 19.70 1.63 -7.84
C THR A 109 18.48 0.82 -7.37
N ASP A 110 18.24 0.81 -6.06
CA ASP A 110 17.11 0.13 -5.44
C ASP A 110 15.77 0.75 -5.82
N GLN A 111 15.65 2.07 -5.86
CA GLN A 111 14.41 2.75 -6.26
C GLN A 111 14.15 2.65 -7.77
N CYS A 112 15.20 2.62 -8.60
CA CYS A 112 15.03 2.49 -10.05
C CYS A 112 14.72 1.06 -10.51
N ILE A 113 15.27 0.04 -9.85
CA ILE A 113 15.16 -1.36 -10.30
C ILE A 113 14.38 -2.19 -9.29
N GLY A 114 14.80 -2.16 -8.02
CA GLY A 114 14.19 -2.93 -6.94
C GLY A 114 12.72 -2.58 -6.74
N ALA A 115 12.39 -1.28 -6.61
CA ALA A 115 11.01 -0.84 -6.41
C ALA A 115 10.12 -1.18 -7.61
N VAL A 116 10.62 -1.06 -8.84
CA VAL A 116 9.87 -1.44 -10.05
C VAL A 116 9.56 -2.93 -10.06
N GLY A 117 10.54 -3.79 -9.75
CA GLY A 117 10.32 -5.23 -9.66
C GLY A 117 9.37 -5.61 -8.53
N PHE A 118 9.48 -4.96 -7.37
CA PHE A 118 8.57 -5.17 -6.24
C PHE A 118 7.12 -4.79 -6.59
N MET A 119 6.93 -3.67 -7.30
CA MET A 119 5.63 -3.24 -7.78
C MET A 119 5.07 -4.21 -8.83
N ALA A 120 5.89 -4.70 -9.76
CA ALA A 120 5.45 -5.71 -10.72
C ALA A 120 4.91 -6.97 -10.03
N ILE A 121 5.52 -7.41 -8.92
CA ILE A 121 5.01 -8.51 -8.10
C ILE A 121 3.65 -8.15 -7.48
N PHE A 122 3.53 -6.96 -6.89
CA PHE A 122 2.27 -6.49 -6.30
C PHE A 122 1.11 -6.53 -7.33
N PHE A 123 1.32 -5.96 -8.52
CA PHE A 123 0.29 -5.96 -9.56
C PHE A 123 0.04 -7.33 -10.15
N GLY A 124 1.08 -8.15 -10.30
CA GLY A 124 0.92 -9.53 -10.74
C GLY A 124 0.02 -10.33 -9.80
N VAL A 125 0.24 -10.21 -8.48
CA VAL A 125 -0.58 -10.91 -7.47
C VAL A 125 -2.02 -10.40 -7.47
N ASN A 126 -2.22 -9.08 -7.45
CA ASN A 126 -3.57 -8.51 -7.43
C ASN A 126 -4.33 -8.80 -8.75
N GLY A 127 -3.67 -8.67 -9.90
CA GLY A 127 -4.26 -8.99 -11.20
C GLY A 127 -4.65 -10.46 -11.34
N ALA A 128 -3.80 -11.37 -10.87
CA ALA A 128 -4.10 -12.81 -10.85
C ALA A 128 -5.30 -13.11 -9.95
N SER A 129 -5.43 -12.45 -8.80
CA SER A 129 -6.56 -12.65 -7.90
C SER A 129 -7.89 -12.18 -8.50
N VAL A 130 -7.91 -11.00 -9.13
CA VAL A 130 -9.10 -10.51 -9.85
C VAL A 130 -9.47 -11.48 -10.98
N GLY A 131 -8.49 -11.95 -11.74
CA GLY A 131 -8.71 -12.94 -12.80
C GLY A 131 -9.30 -14.25 -12.27
N LEU A 132 -8.82 -14.74 -11.13
CA LEU A 132 -9.33 -15.95 -10.49
C LEU A 132 -10.77 -15.75 -9.98
N SER A 133 -11.06 -14.61 -9.35
CA SER A 133 -12.40 -14.27 -8.86
C SER A 133 -13.42 -14.22 -10.00
N ASN A 134 -13.05 -13.69 -11.17
CA ASN A 134 -13.94 -13.62 -12.33
C ASN A 134 -14.21 -15.00 -12.94
N ASN A 135 -13.22 -15.90 -12.95
CA ASN A 135 -13.38 -17.26 -13.46
C ASN A 135 -14.30 -18.15 -12.59
N LEU A 136 -14.46 -17.81 -11.32
CA LEU A 136 -15.37 -18.52 -10.41
C LEU A 136 -16.85 -18.14 -10.60
N ASN A 137 -17.17 -17.15 -11.45
CA ASN A 137 -18.52 -16.85 -11.89
C ASN A 137 -18.78 -17.49 -13.27
N PRO A 138 -19.38 -18.70 -13.33
CA PRO A 138 -19.53 -19.46 -14.57
C PRO A 138 -20.49 -18.86 -15.60
N SER A 139 -21.17 -17.75 -15.30
CA SER A 139 -22.10 -17.09 -16.22
C SER A 139 -21.42 -16.39 -17.41
N ASP A 140 -20.10 -16.14 -17.36
CA ASP A 140 -19.34 -15.40 -18.38
C ASP A 140 -18.21 -16.22 -19.05
N GLN A 141 -18.30 -17.57 -19.01
CA GLN A 141 -17.23 -18.49 -19.43
C GLN A 141 -16.96 -18.59 -20.95
N SER A 142 -17.55 -17.75 -21.80
CA SER A 142 -17.36 -17.83 -23.26
C SER A 142 -16.04 -17.23 -23.77
N ASP A 143 -15.26 -16.55 -22.91
CA ASP A 143 -14.05 -15.88 -23.35
C ASP A 143 -12.81 -16.80 -23.42
N PRO A 144 -12.08 -16.83 -24.55
CA PRO A 144 -10.86 -17.61 -24.68
C PRO A 144 -9.76 -17.17 -23.70
N ILE A 145 -8.92 -18.14 -23.28
CA ILE A 145 -7.81 -17.98 -22.32
C ILE A 145 -6.89 -16.79 -22.69
N GLN A 146 -6.68 -16.54 -23.98
CA GLN A 146 -5.84 -15.45 -24.46
C GLN A 146 -6.38 -14.07 -24.05
N ASN A 147 -7.71 -13.90 -24.04
CA ASN A 147 -8.38 -12.68 -23.59
C ASN A 147 -8.29 -12.51 -22.06
N GLN A 148 -8.08 -13.58 -21.30
CA GLN A 148 -7.88 -13.49 -19.85
C GLN A 148 -6.50 -12.97 -19.50
N LEU A 149 -5.46 -13.49 -20.16
CA LEU A 149 -4.09 -13.01 -19.95
C LEU A 149 -3.95 -11.54 -20.36
N GLU A 150 -4.54 -11.16 -21.49
CA GLU A 150 -4.54 -9.78 -21.96
C GLU A 150 -5.25 -8.85 -20.97
N ARG A 151 -6.39 -9.27 -20.40
CA ARG A 151 -7.09 -8.51 -19.33
C ARG A 151 -6.28 -8.41 -18.04
N MET A 152 -5.53 -9.44 -17.65
CA MET A 152 -4.64 -9.37 -16.49
C MET A 152 -3.50 -8.37 -16.74
N ILE A 153 -2.89 -8.39 -17.93
CA ILE A 153 -1.78 -7.51 -18.28
C ILE A 153 -2.25 -6.05 -18.46
N LEU A 154 -3.31 -5.83 -19.24
CA LEU A 154 -3.88 -4.49 -19.49
C LEU A 154 -4.55 -3.92 -18.24
N GLY A 155 -5.21 -4.77 -17.44
CA GLY A 155 -5.77 -4.39 -16.14
C GLY A 155 -4.68 -3.96 -15.16
N GLY A 156 -3.58 -4.72 -15.08
CA GLY A 156 -2.42 -4.34 -14.27
C GLY A 156 -1.79 -3.03 -14.74
N ALA A 157 -1.57 -2.87 -16.05
CA ALA A 157 -0.98 -1.66 -16.63
C ALA A 157 -1.84 -0.41 -16.41
N SER A 158 -3.15 -0.53 -16.57
CA SER A 158 -4.07 0.59 -16.34
C SER A 158 -4.12 0.99 -14.87
N GLN A 159 -4.14 0.03 -13.94
CA GLN A 159 -4.05 0.31 -12.49
C GLN A 159 -2.72 0.99 -12.12
N ILE A 160 -1.61 0.57 -12.72
CA ILE A 160 -0.31 1.22 -12.52
C ILE A 160 -0.38 2.70 -12.95
N SER A 161 -0.96 2.99 -14.11
CA SER A 161 -1.02 4.36 -14.61
C SER A 161 -1.92 5.27 -13.77
N MET A 162 -3.09 4.78 -13.33
CA MET A 162 -4.09 5.58 -12.62
C MET A 162 -3.76 5.78 -11.15
N PHE A 163 -3.31 4.74 -10.45
CA PHE A 163 -3.12 4.79 -9.00
C PHE A 163 -1.65 4.99 -8.63
N LEU A 164 -0.74 4.37 -9.38
CA LEU A 164 0.66 4.34 -8.97
C LEU A 164 1.34 5.67 -9.22
N LEU A 165 1.22 6.24 -10.42
CA LEU A 165 1.99 7.43 -10.77
C LEU A 165 1.76 8.58 -9.78
N PRO A 166 0.50 8.97 -9.46
CA PRO A 166 0.26 10.07 -8.52
C PRO A 166 0.74 9.75 -7.11
N GLN A 167 0.50 8.53 -6.61
CA GLN A 167 0.91 8.14 -5.26
C GLN A 167 2.43 7.97 -5.13
N MET A 168 3.07 7.43 -6.16
CA MET A 168 4.51 7.26 -6.24
C MET A 168 5.22 8.60 -6.22
N VAL A 169 4.81 9.50 -7.12
CA VAL A 169 5.42 10.82 -7.24
C VAL A 169 5.23 11.64 -5.97
N ASN A 170 4.03 11.63 -5.38
CA ASN A 170 3.72 12.53 -4.27
C ASN A 170 4.16 12.02 -2.90
N TYR A 171 4.05 10.72 -2.63
CA TYR A 171 4.30 10.16 -1.30
C TYR A 171 5.51 9.24 -1.29
N HIS A 172 5.59 8.30 -2.25
CA HIS A 172 6.65 7.28 -2.23
C HIS A 172 8.04 7.90 -2.27
N TRP A 173 8.30 8.83 -3.20
CA TRP A 173 9.60 9.51 -3.33
C TRP A 173 9.96 10.42 -2.14
N ARG A 174 8.98 10.81 -1.32
CA ARG A 174 9.23 11.62 -0.12
C ARG A 174 9.64 10.78 1.09
N PHE A 175 9.31 9.50 1.11
CA PHE A 175 9.55 8.64 2.27
C PHE A 175 10.60 7.57 1.99
N TRP A 176 10.41 6.77 0.94
CA TRP A 176 11.20 5.56 0.73
C TRP A 176 12.68 5.83 0.48
N PRO A 177 13.12 6.80 -0.34
CA PRO A 177 14.55 7.05 -0.50
C PRO A 177 15.27 7.35 0.82
N PHE A 178 14.66 8.14 1.70
CA PHE A 178 15.21 8.47 3.00
C PHE A 178 15.22 7.26 3.94
N PHE A 179 14.13 6.50 3.98
CA PHE A 179 14.04 5.27 4.75
C PHE A 179 15.10 4.25 4.30
N HIS A 180 15.23 3.99 3.00
CA HIS A 180 16.21 3.05 2.46
C HIS A 180 17.64 3.55 2.68
N PHE A 181 17.90 4.86 2.59
CA PHE A 181 19.21 5.42 2.93
C PHE A 181 19.59 5.13 4.38
N TRP A 182 18.67 5.39 5.31
CA TRP A 182 18.86 5.09 6.72
C TRP A 182 19.04 3.57 6.94
N ASN A 183 18.18 2.76 6.33
CA ASN A 183 18.18 1.30 6.47
C ASN A 183 19.49 0.67 5.95
N PHE A 184 19.99 1.10 4.80
CA PHE A 184 21.28 0.66 4.26
C PHE A 184 22.47 1.14 5.09
N SER A 185 22.36 2.30 5.73
CA SER A 185 23.45 2.89 6.52
C SER A 185 23.58 2.31 7.93
N ARG A 186 22.48 1.82 8.52
CA ARG A 186 22.44 1.45 9.94
C ARG A 186 22.20 -0.03 10.19
N ASN A 187 21.49 -0.72 9.30
CA ASN A 187 21.05 -2.08 9.54
C ASN A 187 21.83 -3.09 8.71
N THR A 188 22.09 -4.25 9.30
CA THR A 188 22.67 -5.40 8.59
C THR A 188 21.68 -5.95 7.55
N LEU A 189 22.18 -6.73 6.59
CA LEU A 189 21.35 -7.29 5.51
C LEU A 189 20.11 -8.04 6.03
N HIS A 190 20.24 -8.76 7.15
CA HIS A 190 19.16 -9.54 7.74
C HIS A 190 18.12 -8.66 8.45
N GLU A 191 18.56 -7.60 9.13
CA GLU A 191 17.69 -6.67 9.85
C GLU A 191 16.90 -5.77 8.90
N ARG A 192 17.45 -5.44 7.73
CA ARG A 192 16.79 -4.55 6.74
C ARG A 192 15.40 -5.02 6.36
N ALA A 193 15.19 -6.34 6.23
CA ALA A 193 13.89 -6.91 5.89
C ALA A 193 12.86 -6.73 7.01
N ILE A 194 13.29 -6.78 8.27
CA ILE A 194 12.41 -6.54 9.42
C ILE A 194 11.96 -5.08 9.41
N TRP A 195 12.91 -4.15 9.32
CA TRP A 195 12.61 -2.72 9.27
C TRP A 195 11.74 -2.34 8.08
N GLN A 196 11.97 -2.93 6.91
CA GLN A 196 11.13 -2.73 5.74
C GLN A 196 9.69 -3.18 5.98
N ASN A 197 9.51 -4.35 6.59
CA ASN A 197 8.16 -4.85 6.86
C ASN A 197 7.44 -3.98 7.89
N ILE A 198 8.13 -3.48 8.92
CA ILE A 198 7.58 -2.49 9.85
C ILE A 198 7.17 -1.22 9.09
N ALA A 199 8.07 -0.68 8.27
CA ALA A 199 7.79 0.50 7.45
C ALA A 199 6.60 0.27 6.51
N ASN A 200 6.47 -0.91 5.90
CA ASN A 200 5.35 -1.28 5.06
C ASN A 200 4.01 -1.25 5.83
N VAL A 201 3.97 -1.75 7.08
CA VAL A 201 2.74 -1.69 7.89
C VAL A 201 2.31 -0.25 8.14
N PHE A 202 3.24 0.61 8.56
CA PHE A 202 2.96 2.04 8.76
C PHE A 202 2.57 2.74 7.46
N TRP A 203 3.24 2.40 6.35
CA TRP A 203 2.96 2.94 5.03
C TRP A 203 1.56 2.57 4.55
N SER A 204 1.17 1.30 4.72
CA SER A 204 -0.19 0.84 4.39
C SER A 204 -1.25 1.56 5.21
N ALA A 205 -1.04 1.74 6.51
CA ALA A 205 -1.95 2.49 7.36
C ALA A 205 -2.08 3.96 6.91
N LEU A 206 -0.97 4.61 6.57
CA LEU A 206 -0.95 5.97 6.05
C LEU A 206 -1.71 6.09 4.72
N LEU A 207 -1.46 5.18 3.77
CA LEU A 207 -2.15 5.18 2.48
C LEU A 207 -3.65 4.93 2.64
N SER A 208 -4.06 4.05 3.55
CA SER A 208 -5.47 3.81 3.87
C SER A 208 -6.14 5.09 4.39
N ALA A 209 -5.49 5.81 5.31
CA ALA A 209 -6.00 7.08 5.82
C ALA A 209 -6.13 8.16 4.72
N ILE A 210 -5.14 8.27 3.83
CA ILE A 210 -5.16 9.22 2.70
C ILE A 210 -6.29 8.87 1.72
N ALA A 211 -6.48 7.58 1.43
CA ALA A 211 -7.52 7.12 0.52
C ALA A 211 -8.93 7.47 1.04
N GLU A 212 -9.17 7.28 2.35
CA GLU A 212 -10.43 7.63 2.99
C GLU A 212 -10.68 9.15 2.98
N ASP A 213 -9.66 9.97 3.21
CA ASP A 213 -9.79 11.43 3.14
C ASP A 213 -10.13 11.91 1.71
N ASN A 214 -9.45 11.37 0.69
CA ASN A 214 -9.76 11.67 -0.71
C ASN A 214 -11.21 11.33 -1.06
N LYS A 215 -11.69 10.16 -0.64
CA LYS A 215 -13.07 9.73 -0.85
C LYS A 215 -14.08 10.69 -0.19
N ARG A 216 -13.78 11.20 1.01
CA ARG A 216 -14.62 12.19 1.69
C ARG A 216 -14.68 13.51 0.94
N ASN A 217 -13.52 13.99 0.45
CA ASN A 217 -13.43 15.21 -0.32
C ASN A 217 -14.22 15.11 -1.65
N GLU A 218 -14.18 13.95 -2.32
CA GLU A 218 -14.98 13.69 -3.52
C GLU A 218 -16.49 13.70 -3.25
N ILE A 219 -16.94 13.13 -2.13
CA ILE A 219 -18.35 13.14 -1.73
C ILE A 219 -18.80 14.57 -1.41
N ALA A 220 -18.00 15.32 -0.65
CA ALA A 220 -18.30 16.71 -0.30
C ALA A 220 -18.44 17.60 -1.55
N ALA A 221 -17.51 17.45 -2.51
CA ALA A 221 -17.54 18.19 -3.78
C ALA A 221 -18.78 17.88 -4.63
N LYS A 222 -19.36 16.67 -4.53
CA LYS A 222 -20.60 16.31 -5.23
C LYS A 222 -21.85 16.91 -4.58
N ILE A 223 -21.85 17.11 -3.26
CA ILE A 223 -23.00 17.63 -2.49
C ILE A 223 -23.09 19.17 -2.59
N GLU A 224 -21.97 19.88 -2.59
CA GLU A 224 -21.93 21.34 -2.60
C GLU A 224 -22.75 22.04 -3.73
N PRO A 225 -22.76 21.56 -4.99
CA PRO A 225 -23.53 22.21 -6.05
C PRO A 225 -25.05 22.01 -5.96
N GLU A 226 -25.54 21.02 -5.20
CA GLU A 226 -26.98 20.77 -5.05
C GLU A 226 -27.65 21.71 -4.04
N GLY A 227 -26.87 22.29 -3.11
CA GLY A 227 -27.37 23.20 -2.08
C GLY A 227 -27.47 24.67 -2.45
N ARG A 228 -27.11 25.08 -3.69
CA ARG A 228 -27.16 26.49 -4.15
C ARG A 228 -28.32 26.78 -5.13
N LYS A 229 -29.30 25.89 -5.25
CA LYS A 229 -30.52 26.12 -6.05
C LYS A 229 -31.70 26.42 -5.14
#